data_AF-A0A7S2GYY3-F1
#
_entry.id   AF-A0A7S2GYY3-F1
#
_cell.length_a   1.000
_cell.length_b   1.000
_cell.length_c   1.000
_cell.angle_alpha   90.00
_cell.angle_beta   90.00
_cell.angle_gamma   90.00
#
_symmetry.space_group_name_H-M   'P 1'
#
loop_
_entity.id
_entity.type
_entity.pdbx_description
1 polymer ?
#
loop_
_entity_poly.entity_id
_entity_poly.type
_entity_poly.pdbx_seq_one_letter_code
_entity_poly.pdbx_strand_id
1 'polypeptide(L)'
;RCYTEGEDEPLDALGTSPEGVCYASVEGTRGSCRAGQVCRMFGTNPMHGTIGFDNILMAWMTIFQASTLEGWMDVLYMTSYSAGPLATFYFLTLVVIGAFYIPNVFLAVMWHIYSTTRSLQEKLAKPTKVATVRWGGRCASTTGYASLNSSFDE
;
A
#
# COMPACT_ATOMS: atom_id res chain seq x y z
N ARG A 1 -17.56 -0.71 21.45
CA ARG A 1 -17.59 0.65 22.04
C ARG A 1 -18.12 0.59 23.48
N CYS A 2 -17.88 1.62 24.27
CA CYS A 2 -18.39 1.73 25.64
C CYS A 2 -19.78 2.36 25.64
N TYR A 3 -20.69 1.78 26.42
CA TYR A 3 -22.07 2.23 26.59
C TYR A 3 -22.37 2.43 28.08
N THR A 4 -23.21 3.41 28.42
CA THR A 4 -23.82 3.51 29.74
C THR A 4 -24.88 2.42 29.91
N GLU A 5 -25.16 2.05 31.15
CA GLU A 5 -26.22 1.10 31.45
C GLU A 5 -27.60 1.75 31.22
N GLY A 6 -28.27 1.39 30.13
CA GLY A 6 -29.63 1.83 29.81
C GLY A 6 -29.77 2.81 28.63
N GLU A 7 -28.67 3.26 28.01
CA GLU A 7 -28.71 4.09 26.80
C GLU A 7 -28.21 3.30 25.58
N ASP A 8 -28.79 3.61 24.41
CA ASP A 8 -28.48 2.94 23.13
C ASP A 8 -27.43 3.71 22.30
N GLU A 9 -27.11 4.94 22.68
CA GLU A 9 -26.08 5.73 22.00
C GLU A 9 -24.69 5.43 22.57
N PRO A 10 -23.68 5.19 21.71
CA PRO A 10 -22.32 5.00 22.18
C PRO A 10 -21.78 6.33 22.72
N LEU A 11 -21.13 6.29 23.89
CA LEU A 11 -20.34 7.43 24.33
C LEU A 11 -19.15 7.60 23.37
N ASP A 12 -19.14 8.70 22.62
CA ASP A 12 -18.01 9.09 21.79
C ASP A 12 -16.77 9.32 22.69
N ALA A 13 -15.87 8.33 22.71
CA ALA A 13 -14.49 8.40 23.22
C ALA A 13 -14.23 9.11 24.58
N LEU A 14 -15.23 9.25 25.47
CA LEU A 14 -15.08 9.81 26.82
C LEU A 14 -14.68 8.78 27.88
N GLY A 15 -14.43 7.53 27.48
CA GLY A 15 -13.75 6.53 28.29
C GLY A 15 -12.23 6.66 28.17
N THR A 16 -11.47 6.05 29.07
CA THR A 16 -9.99 6.04 29.06
C THR A 16 -9.36 5.32 27.85
N SER A 17 -10.16 4.93 26.85
CA SER A 17 -9.71 4.31 25.61
C SER A 17 -9.52 5.40 24.55
N PRO A 18 -8.29 5.69 24.11
CA PRO A 18 -7.97 6.84 23.26
C PRO A 18 -8.63 6.79 21.87
N GLU A 19 -9.21 5.66 21.45
CA GLU A 19 -9.63 5.43 20.06
C GLU A 19 -11.04 4.82 19.92
N GLY A 20 -11.82 4.78 21.02
CA GLY A 20 -13.22 4.31 20.98
C GLY A 20 -13.43 2.80 20.87
N VAL A 21 -12.37 2.01 20.99
CA VAL A 21 -12.42 0.52 20.97
C VAL A 21 -12.30 -0.02 22.40
N CYS A 22 -12.99 -1.11 22.71
CA CYS A 22 -12.96 -1.74 24.04
C CYS A 22 -12.87 -3.26 23.92
N TYR A 23 -12.25 -3.90 24.91
CA TYR A 23 -12.02 -5.35 24.92
C TYR A 23 -12.60 -6.06 26.16
N ALA A 24 -12.73 -5.33 27.27
CA ALA A 24 -13.26 -5.86 28.53
C ALA A 24 -13.90 -4.74 29.38
N SER A 25 -14.79 -5.15 30.29
CA SER A 25 -15.49 -4.26 31.24
C SER A 25 -14.79 -4.18 32.61
N VAL A 26 -13.50 -4.55 32.69
CA VAL A 26 -12.75 -4.58 33.96
C VAL A 26 -12.03 -3.26 34.15
N GLU A 27 -12.27 -2.57 35.26
CA GLU A 27 -11.63 -1.29 35.57
C GLU A 27 -10.10 -1.40 35.64
N GLY A 28 -9.39 -0.48 34.98
CA GLY A 28 -7.95 -0.28 35.17
C GLY A 28 -7.03 -0.92 34.12
N THR A 29 -7.57 -1.61 33.12
CA THR A 29 -6.77 -2.11 31.97
C THR A 29 -6.90 -1.20 30.76
N ARG A 30 -5.83 -1.08 29.95
CA ARG A 30 -5.88 -0.27 28.72
C ARG A 30 -6.88 -0.88 27.73
N GLY A 31 -7.81 -0.07 27.22
CA GLY A 31 -8.92 -0.55 26.40
C GLY A 31 -10.15 -1.01 27.21
N SER A 32 -10.20 -0.72 28.52
CA SER A 32 -11.39 -0.88 29.34
C SER A 32 -12.29 0.36 29.30
N CYS A 33 -13.59 0.15 29.50
CA CYS A 33 -14.55 1.23 29.75
C CYS A 33 -14.44 1.75 31.19
N ARG A 34 -15.04 2.91 31.49
CA ARG A 34 -15.06 3.50 32.84
C ARG A 34 -16.01 2.72 33.76
N ALA A 35 -15.89 2.92 35.08
CA ALA A 35 -16.84 2.45 36.08
C ALA A 35 -18.31 2.74 35.67
N GLY A 36 -19.15 1.71 35.65
CA GLY A 36 -20.56 1.81 35.24
C GLY A 36 -20.82 1.82 33.73
N GLN A 37 -19.80 1.58 32.89
CA GLN A 37 -19.95 1.40 31.45
C GLN A 37 -19.74 -0.06 31.04
N VAL A 38 -20.50 -0.52 30.06
CA VAL A 38 -20.37 -1.86 29.47
C VAL A 38 -19.77 -1.78 28.07
N CYS A 39 -18.84 -2.70 27.77
CA CYS A 39 -18.30 -2.84 26.42
C CYS A 39 -19.27 -3.66 25.57
N ARG A 40 -19.80 -3.08 24.49
CA ARG A 40 -20.64 -3.79 23.51
C ARG A 40 -19.98 -3.77 22.12
N MET A 41 -20.28 -4.80 21.32
CA MET A 41 -19.76 -4.95 19.95
C MET A 41 -20.57 -4.18 18.89
N PHE A 42 -21.62 -3.47 19.29
CA PHE A 42 -22.45 -2.68 18.39
C PHE A 42 -21.86 -1.27 18.18
N GLY A 43 -22.23 -0.64 17.05
CA GLY A 43 -21.85 0.72 16.68
C GLY A 43 -21.01 0.79 15.40
N THR A 44 -20.75 2.02 14.93
CA THR A 44 -19.93 2.26 13.74
C THR A 44 -18.45 1.99 14.03
N ASN A 45 -17.77 1.39 13.06
CA ASN A 45 -16.33 1.18 13.11
C ASN A 45 -15.53 2.48 13.33
N PRO A 46 -14.32 2.41 13.89
CA PRO A 46 -13.43 3.57 14.03
C PRO A 46 -13.18 4.30 12.71
N MET A 47 -12.76 5.56 12.79
CA MET A 47 -12.53 6.43 11.62
C MET A 47 -13.74 6.49 10.67
N HIS A 48 -14.92 6.85 11.19
CA HIS A 48 -16.15 6.98 10.40
C HIS A 48 -16.53 5.74 9.57
N GLY A 49 -16.16 4.55 10.03
CA GLY A 49 -16.45 3.32 9.30
C GLY A 49 -15.36 2.85 8.34
N THR A 50 -14.27 3.59 8.20
CA THR A 50 -13.24 3.30 7.18
C THR A 50 -12.30 2.17 7.57
N ILE A 51 -12.11 1.92 8.87
CA ILE A 51 -11.16 0.92 9.38
C ILE A 51 -11.95 -0.20 10.05
N GLY A 52 -11.88 -1.42 9.53
CA GLY A 52 -12.61 -2.54 10.10
C GLY A 52 -12.37 -3.86 9.39
N PHE A 53 -12.67 -4.96 10.08
CA PHE A 53 -12.46 -6.33 9.61
C PHE A 53 -13.78 -7.08 9.30
N ASP A 54 -14.91 -6.37 9.26
CA ASP A 54 -16.23 -6.99 9.05
C ASP A 54 -16.47 -7.43 7.60
N ASN A 55 -15.86 -6.73 6.64
CA ASN A 55 -15.97 -6.98 5.21
C ASN A 55 -14.60 -7.24 4.60
N ILE A 56 -14.51 -8.15 3.62
CA ILE A 56 -13.24 -8.49 2.97
C ILE A 56 -12.56 -7.28 2.32
N LEU A 57 -13.33 -6.39 1.69
CA LEU A 57 -12.80 -5.21 1.01
C LEU A 57 -12.29 -4.17 2.03
N MET A 58 -13.00 -3.98 3.13
CA MET A 58 -12.59 -3.09 4.22
C MET A 58 -11.35 -3.61 4.95
N ALA A 59 -11.28 -4.93 5.18
CA ALA A 59 -10.11 -5.58 5.74
C ALA A 59 -8.89 -5.41 4.85
N TRP A 60 -9.05 -5.59 3.53
CA TRP A 60 -7.96 -5.38 2.57
C TRP A 60 -7.49 -3.93 2.54
N MET A 61 -8.41 -2.95 2.52
CA MET A 61 -8.07 -1.53 2.58
C MET A 61 -7.31 -1.18 3.87
N THR A 62 -7.76 -1.71 5.01
CA THR A 62 -7.11 -1.52 6.31
C THR A 62 -5.68 -2.09 6.33
N ILE A 63 -5.50 -3.30 5.77
CA ILE A 63 -4.18 -3.93 5.64
C ILE A 63 -3.27 -3.14 4.71
N PHE A 64 -3.81 -2.66 3.58
CA PHE A 64 -3.07 -1.85 2.64
C PHE A 64 -2.59 -0.55 3.29
N GLN A 65 -3.46 0.18 3.98
CA GLN A 65 -3.12 1.39 4.71
C GLN A 65 -2.03 1.12 5.78
N ALA A 66 -2.17 0.04 6.56
CA ALA A 66 -1.14 -0.32 7.54
C ALA A 66 0.22 -0.65 6.87
N SER A 67 0.21 -1.25 5.68
CA SER A 67 1.43 -1.60 4.93
C SER A 67 2.17 -0.39 4.37
N THR A 68 1.48 0.73 4.14
CA THR A 68 2.09 1.99 3.66
C THR A 68 2.68 2.83 4.78
N LEU A 69 2.68 2.32 6.03
CA LEU A 69 3.16 3.02 7.23
C LEU A 69 2.43 4.34 7.52
N GLU A 70 1.20 4.48 7.06
CA GLU A 70 0.35 5.65 7.30
C GLU A 70 -0.73 5.26 8.31
N GLY A 71 -0.80 5.93 9.46
CA GLY A 71 -1.77 5.58 10.53
C GLY A 71 -1.66 4.15 11.09
N TRP A 72 -0.60 3.41 10.77
CA TRP A 72 -0.47 1.99 11.09
C TRP A 72 -0.37 1.69 12.59
N MET A 73 0.21 2.63 13.36
CA MET A 73 0.31 2.51 14.82
C MET A 73 -1.06 2.57 15.48
N ASP A 74 -1.94 3.45 14.99
CA ASP A 74 -3.29 3.60 15.54
C ASP A 74 -4.11 2.32 15.28
N VAL A 75 -4.02 1.77 14.06
CA VAL A 75 -4.65 0.47 13.71
C VAL A 75 -4.09 -0.68 14.55
N LEU A 76 -2.76 -0.71 14.75
CA LEU A 76 -2.08 -1.70 15.60
C LEU A 76 -2.61 -1.63 17.04
N TYR A 77 -2.67 -0.43 17.62
CA TYR A 77 -3.11 -0.24 19.00
C TYR A 77 -4.58 -0.60 19.16
N MET A 78 -5.46 -0.09 18.30
CA MET A 78 -6.89 -0.45 18.28
C MET A 78 -7.10 -1.97 18.25
N THR A 79 -6.39 -2.67 17.37
CA THR A 79 -6.55 -4.12 17.22
C THR A 79 -5.91 -4.89 18.38
N SER A 80 -4.76 -4.42 18.88
CA SER A 80 -4.11 -4.99 20.05
C SER A 80 -4.95 -4.87 21.31
N TYR A 81 -5.70 -3.77 21.47
CA TYR A 81 -6.64 -3.63 22.57
C TYR A 81 -7.79 -4.61 22.39
N SER A 82 -8.41 -4.69 21.21
CA SER A 82 -9.56 -5.56 20.93
C SER A 82 -9.27 -7.07 21.01
N ALA A 83 -8.18 -7.53 20.37
CA ALA A 83 -7.88 -8.96 20.18
C ALA A 83 -6.74 -9.48 21.07
N GLY A 84 -6.08 -8.60 21.83
CA GLY A 84 -4.97 -8.95 22.72
C GLY A 84 -3.60 -8.97 22.04
N PRO A 85 -2.55 -9.44 22.75
CA PRO A 85 -1.15 -9.25 22.35
C PRO A 85 -0.72 -10.06 21.11
N LEU A 86 -1.45 -11.12 20.75
CA LEU A 86 -1.16 -11.90 19.55
C LEU A 86 -1.43 -11.11 18.26
N ALA A 87 -2.42 -10.19 18.30
CA ALA A 87 -2.69 -9.30 17.18
C ALA A 87 -1.50 -8.35 16.92
N THR A 88 -0.80 -7.93 17.97
CA THR A 88 0.41 -7.09 17.85
C THR A 88 1.47 -7.79 17.01
N PHE A 89 1.75 -9.08 17.28
CA PHE A 89 2.74 -9.84 16.51
C PHE A 89 2.32 -10.02 15.05
N TYR A 90 1.03 -10.28 14.79
CA TYR A 90 0.50 -10.36 13.43
C TYR A 90 0.77 -9.06 12.65
N PHE A 91 0.36 -7.90 13.19
CA PHE A 91 0.55 -6.62 12.51
C PHE A 91 2.03 -6.24 12.36
N LEU A 92 2.88 -6.52 13.36
CA LEU A 92 4.31 -6.26 13.25
C LEU A 92 4.94 -7.05 12.09
N THR A 93 4.63 -8.34 11.97
CA THR A 93 5.14 -9.15 10.84
C THR A 93 4.58 -8.68 9.50
N LEU A 94 3.31 -8.26 9.45
CA LEU A 94 2.67 -7.69 8.28
C LEU A 94 3.36 -6.41 7.83
N VAL A 95 3.67 -5.49 8.76
CA VAL A 95 4.35 -4.23 8.47
C VAL A 95 5.77 -4.48 8.01
N VAL A 96 6.51 -5.40 8.64
CA VAL A 96 7.87 -5.75 8.21
C VAL A 96 7.85 -6.30 6.78
N ILE A 97 6.98 -7.27 6.49
CA ILE A 97 6.91 -7.84 5.14
C ILE A 97 6.40 -6.78 4.15
N GLY A 98 5.33 -6.05 4.48
CA GLY A 98 4.70 -5.07 3.62
C GLY A 98 5.62 -3.89 3.27
N ALA A 99 6.25 -3.28 4.27
CA ALA A 99 7.07 -2.08 4.07
C ALA A 99 8.47 -2.38 3.52
N PHE A 100 9.06 -3.53 3.83
CA PHE A 100 10.39 -3.87 3.32
C PHE A 100 10.34 -4.66 2.02
N TYR A 101 9.42 -5.61 1.85
CA TYR A 101 9.45 -6.46 0.65
C TYR A 101 8.79 -5.79 -0.56
N ILE A 102 7.59 -5.22 -0.40
CA ILE A 102 6.79 -4.73 -1.53
C ILE A 102 7.46 -3.56 -2.27
N PRO A 103 7.96 -2.50 -1.59
CA PRO A 103 8.64 -1.41 -2.27
C PRO A 103 9.95 -1.85 -2.93
N ASN A 104 10.68 -2.78 -2.30
CA ASN A 104 11.93 -3.28 -2.86
C ASN A 104 11.72 -4.11 -4.14
N VAL A 105 10.66 -4.92 -4.20
CA VAL A 105 10.27 -5.61 -5.42
C VAL A 105 9.83 -4.62 -6.49
N PHE A 106 9.02 -3.61 -6.14
CA PHE A 106 8.59 -2.57 -7.07
C PHE A 106 9.78 -1.80 -7.67
N LEU A 107 10.74 -1.38 -6.84
CA LEU A 107 11.96 -0.71 -7.28
C LEU A 107 12.81 -1.59 -8.19
N ALA A 108 12.96 -2.88 -7.87
CA ALA A 108 13.71 -3.82 -8.70
C ALA A 108 13.08 -3.98 -10.09
N VAL A 109 11.74 -4.07 -10.16
CA VAL A 109 11.01 -4.14 -11.43
C VAL A 109 11.11 -2.84 -12.21
N MET A 110 10.95 -1.69 -11.55
CA MET A 110 11.11 -0.37 -12.17
C MET A 110 12.51 -0.23 -12.79
N TRP A 111 13.53 -0.65 -12.04
CA TRP A 111 14.91 -0.66 -12.53
C TRP A 111 15.10 -1.60 -13.72
N HIS A 112 14.51 -2.80 -13.67
CA HIS A 112 14.56 -3.76 -14.77
C HIS A 112 13.94 -3.19 -16.05
N ILE A 113 12.76 -2.57 -15.95
CA ILE A 113 12.09 -1.92 -17.09
C ILE A 113 12.94 -0.78 -17.64
N TYR A 114 13.45 0.10 -16.75
CA TYR A 114 14.31 1.21 -17.14
C TYR A 114 15.58 0.76 -17.88
N SER A 115 16.27 -0.25 -17.36
CA SER A 115 17.50 -0.79 -17.96
C SER A 115 17.25 -1.43 -19.34
N THR A 116 16.13 -2.16 -19.47
CA THR A 116 15.73 -2.79 -20.72
C THR A 116 15.43 -1.74 -21.79
N THR A 117 14.61 -0.74 -21.46
CA THR A 117 14.26 0.36 -22.37
C THR A 117 15.49 1.12 -22.86
N ARG A 118 16.42 1.45 -21.96
CA ARG A 118 17.68 2.11 -22.34
C ARG A 118 18.50 1.26 -23.33
N SER A 119 18.64 -0.04 -23.08
CA SER A 119 19.39 -0.93 -23.96
C SER A 119 18.77 -1.06 -25.37
N LEU A 120 17.44 -0.96 -25.47
CA LEU A 120 16.73 -0.97 -26.74
C LEU A 120 16.96 0.33 -27.51
N GLN A 121 16.92 1.49 -26.83
CA GLN A 121 17.25 2.78 -27.43
C GLN A 121 18.68 2.81 -27.97
N GLU A 122 19.65 2.27 -27.23
CA GLU A 122 21.05 2.18 -27.68
C GLU A 122 21.22 1.28 -28.92
N LYS A 123 20.42 0.22 -29.06
CA LYS A 123 20.44 -0.66 -30.25
C LYS A 123 19.82 0.03 -31.47
N LEU A 124 18.75 0.81 -31.27
CA LEU A 124 18.09 1.57 -32.33
C LEU A 124 18.92 2.79 -32.77
N ALA A 125 19.68 3.40 -31.85
CA ALA A 125 20.52 4.56 -32.12
C ALA A 125 21.81 4.22 -32.88
N LYS A 126 22.23 2.94 -32.95
CA LYS A 126 23.38 2.54 -33.76
C LYS A 126 22.97 2.46 -35.23
N PRO A 127 23.51 3.33 -36.12
CA PRO A 127 23.18 3.26 -37.53
C PRO A 127 23.66 1.92 -38.11
N THR A 128 22.77 1.20 -38.77
CA THR A 128 23.09 0.00 -39.54
C THR A 128 24.15 0.36 -40.58
N LYS A 129 25.36 -0.18 -40.44
CA LYS A 129 26.42 0.03 -41.43
C LYS A 129 25.99 -0.62 -42.75
N VAL A 130 25.58 0.18 -43.73
CA VAL A 130 25.27 -0.28 -45.09
C VAL A 130 26.57 -0.80 -45.70
N ALA A 131 26.67 -2.11 -45.89
CA ALA A 131 27.81 -2.72 -46.55
C ALA A 131 27.78 -2.35 -48.04
N THR A 132 28.68 -1.47 -48.47
CA THR A 132 28.88 -1.13 -49.87
C THR A 132 29.55 -2.30 -50.59
N VAL A 133 28.81 -2.99 -51.46
CA VAL A 133 29.34 -4.08 -52.28
C VAL A 133 29.93 -3.51 -53.57
N ARG A 134 31.22 -3.77 -53.82
CA ARG A 134 31.95 -3.30 -55.00
C ARG A 134 32.00 -4.41 -56.06
N TRP A 135 31.21 -4.28 -57.14
CA TRP A 135 31.27 -5.16 -58.31
C TRP A 135 31.94 -4.46 -59.50
N GLY A 136 33.00 -5.08 -60.05
CA GLY A 136 33.45 -4.82 -61.42
C GLY A 136 33.78 -3.36 -61.80
N GLY A 137 34.42 -2.60 -60.91
CA GLY A 137 34.94 -1.27 -61.24
C GLY A 137 33.90 -0.14 -61.33
N ARG A 138 32.64 -0.37 -60.95
CA ARG A 138 31.62 0.68 -60.83
C ARG A 138 31.15 0.82 -59.40
N CYS A 139 31.27 2.02 -58.83
CA CYS A 139 30.64 2.37 -57.55
C CYS A 139 29.17 2.72 -57.83
N ALA A 140 28.25 1.80 -57.57
CA ALA A 140 26.83 2.14 -57.48
C ALA A 140 26.52 2.44 -56.01
N SER A 141 26.44 3.73 -55.65
CA SER A 141 25.73 4.15 -54.45
C SER A 141 24.24 4.04 -54.78
N THR A 142 23.59 2.96 -54.35
CA THR A 142 22.14 2.95 -54.27
C THR A 142 21.76 4.00 -53.24
N THR A 143 21.40 5.19 -53.70
CA THR A 143 20.70 6.21 -52.91
C THR A 143 19.32 5.67 -52.57
N GLY A 144 19.28 4.69 -51.67
CA GLY A 144 18.07 4.30 -50.98
C GLY A 144 17.87 5.32 -49.88
N TYR A 145 17.04 6.32 -50.14
CA TYR A 145 16.42 7.13 -49.10
C TYR A 145 15.63 6.16 -48.19
N ALA A 146 16.27 5.65 -47.14
CA ALA A 146 15.55 5.27 -45.95
C ALA A 146 15.11 6.59 -45.32
N SER A 147 13.88 6.98 -45.65
CA SER A 147 13.18 8.15 -45.14
C SER A 147 13.50 8.37 -43.67
N LEU A 148 14.17 9.49 -43.40
CA LEU A 148 14.18 10.13 -42.10
C LEU A 148 12.71 10.39 -41.74
N ASN A 149 12.17 9.69 -40.76
CA ASN A 149 11.11 10.26 -39.93
C ASN A 149 11.74 10.72 -38.62
N SER A 150 12.46 11.84 -38.73
CA SER A 150 12.58 12.80 -37.64
C SER A 150 11.26 13.55 -37.53
N SER A 151 10.63 13.47 -36.35
CA SER A 151 9.85 14.51 -35.68
C SER A 151 8.95 15.44 -36.52
N PHE A 152 7.64 15.39 -36.27
CA PHE A 152 6.84 16.61 -36.22
C PHE A 152 5.88 16.53 -35.04
N ASP A 153 6.14 17.38 -34.05
CA ASP A 153 5.21 17.81 -33.01
C ASP A 153 4.05 18.57 -33.66
N GLU A 154 2.81 18.13 -33.41
CA GLU A 154 1.60 18.97 -33.20
C GLU A 154 0.49 18.13 -32.54
#